data_AF-A0A7C7QU52-F1
#
_entry.id   AF-A0A7C7QU52-F1
#
_cell.length_a   1.000
_cell.length_b   1.000
_cell.length_c   1.000
_cell.angle_alpha   90.00
_cell.angle_beta   90.00
_cell.angle_gamma   90.00
#
_symmetry.space_group_name_H-M   'P 1'
#
loop_
_entity.id
_entity.type
_entity.pdbx_description
1 polymer ?
#
loop_
_entity_poly.entity_id
_entity_poly.type
_entity_poly.pdbx_seq_one_letter_code
_entity_poly.pdbx_strand_id
1 'polypeptide(L)'
;MTEWPIEDGVRLFCEGEHIKDLPEGLPSDLHLNTPVLYEWIEYWLEAPAARAVYFGAEMAQPVRSGLFRYTYRNQIGQSTIRLRMADGRLVRKNVEVISPKLKIDSNYKDDPLFYPLFYRRLVDSLVEHQRTLPFTFVAPTYHIVEETPEPPSLLFLFHFLRDAQVRKSLRQAIEAILSRPHRLLTAEEEFVPLPRVHQVDADVVLSILTNPQYWVEYRGAGLAVAQRLGGYAPQKVWQRLAMETFDTPENRFVKWFMRDLLGWVKKLRAWKQFPESAHDGFVELKGQLEMAFHDPLFDEVGEMVYFPATSQVLLKRSGYRQLLELYRQYLNSKRPAFFRDLQEAIDSRDVATLYEYWCFFELVRRLEAMLGKAELQLEVREAGDLKWGRKNGRE
;
A
#
# COMPACT_ATOMS: atom_id res chain seq x y z
N MET A 1 6.78 -47.16 -9.79
CA MET A 1 6.32 -46.04 -10.65
C MET A 1 5.14 -45.41 -9.93
N THR A 2 5.22 -44.10 -9.70
CA THR A 2 4.12 -43.35 -9.09
C THR A 2 3.34 -42.66 -10.20
N GLU A 3 2.02 -42.82 -10.22
CA GLU A 3 1.13 -42.30 -11.25
C GLU A 3 0.04 -41.44 -10.64
N TRP A 4 -0.28 -40.32 -11.30
CA TRP A 4 -1.34 -39.39 -10.95
C TRP A 4 -2.27 -39.20 -12.16
N PRO A 5 -3.51 -39.70 -12.10
CA PRO A 5 -4.49 -39.44 -13.14
C PRO A 5 -4.86 -37.95 -13.12
N ILE A 6 -4.88 -37.32 -14.30
CA ILE A 6 -5.34 -35.94 -14.46
C ILE A 6 -6.77 -35.93 -15.01
N GLU A 7 -7.01 -36.69 -16.07
CA GLU A 7 -8.31 -36.88 -16.71
C GLU A 7 -8.27 -38.12 -17.61
N ASP A 8 -9.39 -38.48 -18.24
CA ASP A 8 -9.46 -39.61 -19.16
C ASP A 8 -8.42 -39.53 -20.28
N GLY A 9 -7.52 -40.52 -20.30
CA GLY A 9 -6.42 -40.60 -21.27
C GLY A 9 -5.25 -39.66 -21.01
N VAL A 10 -5.24 -38.92 -19.90
CA VAL A 10 -4.13 -38.05 -19.48
C VAL A 10 -3.61 -38.45 -18.11
N ARG A 11 -2.35 -38.88 -18.05
CA ARG A 11 -1.69 -39.26 -16.78
C ARG A 11 -0.29 -38.69 -16.66
N LEU A 12 0.02 -38.23 -15.45
CA LEU A 12 1.36 -37.82 -15.03
C LEU A 12 2.00 -38.96 -14.26
N PHE A 13 3.28 -39.26 -14.50
CA PHE A 13 3.98 -40.31 -13.77
C PHE A 13 5.48 -40.02 -13.63
N CYS A 14 6.11 -40.66 -12.66
CA CYS A 14 7.56 -40.64 -12.48
C CYS A 14 8.07 -41.98 -11.95
N GLU A 15 9.39 -42.19 -12.09
CA GLU A 15 10.07 -43.36 -11.52
C GLU A 15 10.28 -43.21 -10.01
N GLY A 16 10.21 -44.33 -9.28
CA GLY A 16 10.32 -44.36 -7.81
C GLY A 16 8.99 -44.24 -7.05
N GLU A 17 9.10 -44.28 -5.72
CA GLU A 17 7.99 -44.02 -4.79
C GLU A 17 7.98 -42.54 -4.42
N HIS A 18 6.85 -41.87 -4.66
CA HIS A 18 6.64 -40.46 -4.35
C HIS A 18 5.33 -40.28 -3.60
N ILE A 19 5.18 -39.12 -2.96
CA ILE A 19 3.97 -38.76 -2.21
C ILE A 19 2.80 -38.63 -3.17
N LYS A 20 1.78 -39.49 -3.00
CA LYS A 20 0.60 -39.50 -3.88
C LYS A 20 -0.39 -38.40 -3.53
N ASP A 21 -0.61 -38.21 -2.23
CA ASP A 21 -1.60 -37.29 -1.66
C ASP A 21 -0.98 -36.45 -0.53
N LEU A 22 -1.62 -35.34 -0.19
CA LEU A 22 -1.18 -34.50 0.93
C LEU A 22 -1.27 -35.27 2.26
N PRO A 23 -0.22 -35.27 3.09
CA PRO A 23 -0.26 -35.82 4.44
C PRO A 23 -1.40 -35.22 5.29
N GLU A 24 -2.00 -36.04 6.15
CA GLU A 24 -3.01 -35.56 7.12
C GLU A 24 -2.39 -34.56 8.12
N GLY A 25 -3.21 -33.62 8.60
CA GLY A 25 -2.78 -32.64 9.61
C GLY A 25 -2.01 -31.43 9.08
N LEU A 26 -2.01 -31.22 7.75
CA LEU A 26 -1.46 -30.01 7.15
C LEU A 26 -2.31 -28.77 7.43
N PRO A 27 -1.71 -27.58 7.55
CA PRO A 27 -2.45 -26.34 7.77
C PRO A 27 -3.37 -26.02 6.59
N SER A 28 -4.67 -25.82 6.87
CA SER A 28 -5.70 -25.61 5.85
C SER A 28 -5.63 -24.24 5.16
N ASP A 29 -5.05 -23.24 5.83
CA ASP A 29 -4.88 -21.87 5.35
C ASP A 29 -3.88 -21.74 4.20
N LEU A 30 -2.92 -22.69 4.08
CA LEU A 30 -1.94 -22.64 2.99
C LEU A 30 -2.52 -23.10 1.64
N HIS A 31 -3.69 -23.75 1.62
CA HIS A 31 -4.35 -24.25 0.40
C HIS A 31 -3.39 -24.95 -0.58
N LEU A 32 -2.63 -25.94 -0.09
CA LEU A 32 -1.68 -26.72 -0.89
C LEU A 32 -2.39 -27.52 -1.99
N ASN A 33 -1.75 -27.65 -3.15
CA ASN A 33 -2.31 -28.42 -4.27
C ASN A 33 -1.89 -29.89 -4.24
N THR A 34 -2.73 -30.76 -4.82
CA THR A 34 -2.41 -32.17 -5.07
C THR A 34 -2.33 -32.46 -6.58
N PRO A 35 -1.33 -33.24 -7.03
CA PRO A 35 -0.30 -33.90 -6.23
C PRO A 35 0.86 -33.01 -5.80
N VAL A 36 1.62 -33.50 -4.81
CA VAL A 36 2.91 -32.94 -4.41
C VAL A 36 4.02 -33.58 -5.24
N LEU A 37 4.79 -32.76 -5.93
CA LEU A 37 5.92 -33.13 -6.78
C LEU A 37 7.22 -32.60 -6.17
N TYR A 38 8.35 -33.10 -6.63
CA TYR A 38 9.67 -32.68 -6.19
C TYR A 38 10.45 -32.03 -7.34
N GLU A 39 11.18 -30.95 -7.06
CA GLU A 39 12.15 -30.41 -8.02
C GLU A 39 13.29 -31.42 -8.29
N TRP A 40 13.95 -31.25 -9.44
CA TRP A 40 15.04 -32.11 -9.91
C TRP A 40 14.65 -33.57 -10.16
N ILE A 41 13.35 -33.86 -10.23
CA ILE A 41 12.79 -35.15 -10.62
C ILE A 41 12.22 -35.06 -12.03
N GLU A 42 12.42 -36.11 -12.81
CA GLU A 42 11.90 -36.21 -14.16
C GLU A 42 10.46 -36.75 -14.13
N TYR A 43 9.53 -35.92 -14.62
CA TYR A 43 8.13 -36.25 -14.77
C TYR A 43 7.79 -36.50 -16.23
N TRP A 44 6.99 -37.52 -16.43
CA TRP A 44 6.49 -37.94 -17.73
C TRP A 44 4.99 -37.74 -17.77
N LEU A 45 4.50 -37.12 -18.85
CA LEU A 45 3.08 -36.87 -19.06
C LEU A 45 2.64 -37.55 -20.35
N GLU A 46 1.77 -38.53 -20.21
CA GLU A 46 1.09 -39.16 -21.34
C GLU A 46 -0.23 -38.42 -21.59
N ALA A 47 -0.32 -37.80 -22.76
CA ALA A 47 -1.46 -37.02 -23.22
C ALA A 47 -1.60 -37.13 -24.75
N PRO A 48 -2.15 -38.25 -25.27
CA PRO A 48 -2.17 -38.55 -26.71
C PRO A 48 -2.85 -37.50 -27.58
N ALA A 49 -3.88 -36.84 -27.05
CA ALA A 49 -4.66 -35.82 -27.75
C ALA A 49 -4.17 -34.37 -27.49
N ALA A 50 -3.06 -34.17 -26.78
CA ALA A 50 -2.55 -32.83 -26.48
C ALA A 50 -1.73 -32.26 -27.66
N ARG A 51 -2.07 -31.05 -28.09
CA ARG A 51 -1.29 -30.27 -29.07
C ARG A 51 -0.15 -29.50 -28.44
N ALA A 52 -0.35 -29.02 -27.22
CA ALA A 52 0.66 -28.30 -26.46
C ALA A 52 0.48 -28.57 -24.97
N VAL A 53 1.60 -28.70 -24.27
CA VAL A 53 1.64 -28.93 -22.83
C VAL A 53 2.56 -27.87 -22.22
N TYR A 54 2.10 -27.25 -21.15
CA TYR A 54 2.84 -26.26 -20.39
C TYR A 54 2.94 -26.68 -18.93
N PHE A 55 4.10 -26.49 -18.32
CA PHE A 55 4.34 -26.64 -16.90
C PHE A 55 4.70 -25.26 -16.35
N GLY A 56 3.79 -24.65 -15.58
CA GLY A 56 3.91 -23.24 -15.24
C GLY A 56 3.88 -22.37 -16.50
N ALA A 57 4.89 -21.51 -16.68
CA ALA A 57 5.06 -20.66 -17.85
C ALA A 57 5.78 -21.36 -19.02
N GLU A 58 6.45 -22.50 -18.77
CA GLU A 58 7.29 -23.17 -19.76
C GLU A 58 6.51 -24.18 -20.60
N MET A 59 6.82 -24.24 -21.90
CA MET A 59 6.26 -25.25 -22.80
C MET A 59 7.11 -26.52 -22.76
N ALA A 60 6.49 -27.67 -22.47
CA ALA A 60 7.18 -28.95 -22.51
C ALA A 60 7.40 -29.41 -23.95
N GLN A 61 8.60 -29.91 -24.22
CA GLN A 61 8.91 -30.53 -25.51
C GLN A 61 8.42 -31.99 -25.52
N PRO A 62 7.71 -32.42 -26.57
CA PRO A 62 7.30 -33.81 -26.71
C PRO A 62 8.53 -34.69 -26.95
N VAL A 63 8.64 -35.79 -26.19
CA VAL A 63 9.63 -36.84 -26.46
C VAL A 63 9.20 -37.68 -27.66
N ARG A 64 7.89 -37.91 -27.79
CA ARG A 64 7.21 -38.49 -28.96
C ARG A 64 5.76 -38.03 -28.97
N SER A 65 5.02 -38.35 -30.03
CA SER A 65 3.59 -38.02 -30.11
C SER A 65 2.84 -38.45 -28.85
N GLY A 66 2.22 -37.50 -28.16
CA GLY A 66 1.44 -37.77 -26.96
C GLY A 66 2.23 -38.04 -25.68
N LEU A 67 3.57 -37.95 -25.69
CA LEU A 67 4.39 -38.16 -24.50
C LEU A 67 5.35 -36.99 -24.30
N PHE A 68 5.24 -36.35 -23.14
CA PHE A 68 6.01 -35.17 -22.77
C PHE A 68 6.85 -35.48 -21.55
N ARG A 69 7.96 -34.77 -21.42
CA ARG A 69 8.89 -34.92 -20.30
C ARG A 69 9.25 -33.54 -19.77
N TYR A 70 9.26 -33.39 -18.45
CA TYR A 70 9.56 -32.13 -17.81
C TYR A 70 10.25 -32.36 -16.46
N THR A 71 11.14 -31.44 -16.10
CA THR A 71 11.80 -31.40 -14.80
C THR A 71 11.66 -30.00 -14.24
N TYR A 72 11.04 -29.88 -13.06
CA TYR A 72 11.01 -28.62 -12.33
C TYR A 72 12.43 -28.31 -11.84
N ARG A 73 13.02 -27.21 -12.30
CA ARG A 73 14.38 -26.77 -11.93
C ARG A 73 14.26 -25.44 -11.20
N ASN A 74 14.56 -25.41 -9.90
CA ASN A 74 14.40 -24.23 -9.05
C ASN A 74 12.98 -23.61 -9.14
N GLN A 75 11.95 -24.43 -9.36
CA GLN A 75 10.55 -24.02 -9.39
C GLN A 75 9.86 -24.67 -8.20
N ILE A 76 9.90 -24.01 -7.05
CA ILE A 76 9.35 -24.52 -5.79
C ILE A 76 8.07 -23.75 -5.47
N GLY A 77 7.03 -24.51 -5.13
CA GLY A 77 5.72 -24.07 -4.68
C GLY A 77 4.61 -24.34 -5.69
N GLN A 78 3.63 -23.44 -5.82
CA GLN A 78 2.48 -23.72 -6.66
C GLN A 78 2.84 -23.67 -8.15
N SER A 79 2.47 -24.71 -8.90
CA SER A 79 2.57 -24.75 -10.35
C SER A 79 1.29 -25.27 -10.98
N THR A 80 1.15 -25.08 -12.30
CA THR A 80 -0.01 -25.54 -13.06
C THR A 80 0.43 -26.23 -14.33
N ILE A 81 0.01 -27.48 -14.49
CA ILE A 81 0.12 -28.21 -15.75
C ILE A 81 -1.08 -27.83 -16.61
N ARG A 82 -0.83 -27.28 -17.79
CA ARG A 82 -1.86 -26.83 -18.74
C ARG A 82 -1.71 -27.59 -20.05
N LEU A 83 -2.78 -28.25 -20.48
CA LEU A 83 -2.81 -28.97 -21.75
C LEU A 83 -3.83 -28.32 -22.68
N ARG A 84 -3.40 -28.02 -23.90
CA ARG A 84 -4.30 -27.63 -24.99
C ARG A 84 -4.56 -28.85 -25.86
N MET A 85 -5.77 -29.37 -25.77
CA MET A 85 -6.21 -30.58 -26.48
C MET A 85 -6.53 -30.27 -27.95
N ALA A 86 -6.51 -31.30 -28.80
CA ALA A 86 -6.77 -31.17 -30.24
C ALA A 86 -8.20 -30.71 -30.57
N ASP A 87 -9.16 -31.04 -29.71
CA ASP A 87 -10.56 -30.61 -29.75
C ASP A 87 -10.78 -29.15 -29.30
N GLY A 88 -9.71 -28.46 -28.86
CA GLY A 88 -9.76 -27.08 -28.36
C GLY A 88 -9.98 -26.97 -26.85
N ARG A 89 -10.22 -28.07 -26.14
CA ARG A 89 -10.40 -28.10 -24.69
C ARG A 89 -9.10 -27.76 -23.96
N LEU A 90 -9.23 -27.05 -22.84
CA LEU A 90 -8.10 -26.68 -21.98
C LEU A 90 -8.19 -27.46 -20.67
N VAL A 91 -7.24 -28.37 -20.44
CA VAL A 91 -7.15 -29.14 -19.20
C VAL A 91 -6.14 -28.46 -18.29
N ARG A 92 -6.47 -28.31 -17.00
CA ARG A 92 -5.61 -27.69 -16.00
C ARG A 92 -5.51 -28.59 -14.78
N LYS A 93 -4.28 -28.82 -14.31
CA LYS A 93 -4.01 -29.50 -13.04
C LYS A 93 -3.05 -28.65 -12.23
N ASN A 94 -3.51 -28.15 -11.09
CA ASN A 94 -2.63 -27.52 -10.13
C ASN A 94 -1.82 -28.58 -9.39
N VAL A 95 -0.55 -28.29 -9.15
CA VAL A 95 0.38 -29.15 -8.41
C VAL A 95 1.16 -28.31 -7.43
N GLU A 96 1.68 -28.94 -6.39
CA GLU A 96 2.60 -28.31 -5.45
C GLU A 96 3.99 -28.92 -5.64
N VAL A 97 5.00 -28.12 -5.95
CA VAL A 97 6.38 -28.60 -6.15
C VAL A 97 7.19 -28.25 -4.91
N ILE A 98 7.91 -29.21 -4.32
CA ILE A 98 8.74 -28.97 -3.13
C ILE A 98 10.17 -29.41 -3.36
N SER A 99 11.12 -28.86 -2.59
CA SER A 99 12.48 -29.41 -2.57
C SER A 99 12.52 -30.74 -1.82
N PRO A 100 13.28 -31.75 -2.29
CA PRO A 100 13.55 -32.97 -1.51
C PRO A 100 14.18 -32.69 -0.14
N LYS A 101 14.75 -31.50 0.05
CA LYS A 101 15.33 -31.02 1.31
C LYS A 101 14.27 -30.57 2.33
N LEU A 102 13.04 -30.31 1.89
CA LEU A 102 11.93 -29.86 2.73
C LEU A 102 11.03 -31.04 3.10
N LYS A 103 10.50 -31.00 4.31
CA LYS A 103 9.65 -32.05 4.87
C LYS A 103 8.20 -31.61 4.76
N ILE A 104 7.33 -32.43 4.19
CA ILE A 104 5.89 -32.11 4.09
C ILE A 104 4.99 -32.94 5.02
N ASP A 105 5.55 -33.99 5.64
CA ASP A 105 4.84 -34.79 6.63
C ASP A 105 4.62 -34.00 7.93
N SER A 106 3.39 -34.02 8.44
CA SER A 106 2.96 -33.33 9.67
C SER A 106 3.66 -33.85 10.93
N ASN A 107 4.27 -35.04 10.88
CA ASN A 107 5.17 -35.55 11.91
C ASN A 107 6.36 -34.61 12.17
N TYR A 108 6.72 -33.78 11.18
CA TYR A 108 7.81 -32.81 11.29
C TYR A 108 7.33 -31.38 11.55
N LYS A 109 6.08 -31.15 11.97
CA LYS A 109 5.49 -29.81 12.13
C LYS A 109 6.35 -28.78 12.89
N ASP A 110 7.18 -29.24 13.83
CA ASP A 110 8.05 -28.39 14.66
C ASP A 110 9.46 -28.20 14.06
N ASP A 111 9.81 -28.94 13.00
CA ASP A 111 11.08 -28.83 12.29
C ASP A 111 11.10 -27.56 11.42
N PRO A 112 12.16 -26.73 11.48
CA PRO A 112 12.28 -25.55 10.62
C PRO A 112 12.19 -25.83 9.10
N LEU A 113 12.51 -27.05 8.67
CA LEU A 113 12.44 -27.49 7.27
C LEU A 113 11.07 -28.10 6.91
N PHE A 114 10.11 -28.09 7.82
CA PHE A 114 8.73 -28.38 7.50
C PHE A 114 8.17 -27.34 6.54
N TYR A 115 7.77 -27.75 5.34
CA TYR A 115 7.47 -26.87 4.21
C TYR A 115 6.49 -25.74 4.55
N PRO A 116 5.33 -25.99 5.20
CA PRO A 116 4.43 -24.90 5.60
C PRO A 116 5.07 -23.91 6.59
N LEU A 117 5.87 -24.39 7.55
CA LEU A 117 6.54 -23.53 8.52
C LEU A 117 7.68 -22.74 7.87
N PHE A 118 8.46 -23.38 7.01
CA PHE A 118 9.52 -22.75 6.22
C PHE A 118 8.95 -21.61 5.36
N TYR A 119 7.90 -21.88 4.58
CA TYR A 119 7.25 -20.87 3.74
C TYR A 119 6.76 -19.66 4.54
N ARG A 120 6.06 -19.90 5.66
CA ARG A 120 5.59 -18.82 6.54
C ARG A 120 6.73 -17.98 7.08
N ARG A 121 7.79 -18.62 7.60
CA ARG A 121 8.97 -17.91 8.11
C ARG A 121 9.67 -17.10 7.02
N LEU A 122 9.73 -17.63 5.80
CA LEU A 122 10.30 -16.93 4.65
C LEU A 122 9.51 -15.66 4.33
N VAL A 123 8.18 -15.77 4.19
CA VAL A 123 7.29 -14.62 3.94
C VAL A 123 7.35 -13.62 5.09
N ASP A 124 7.24 -14.06 6.34
CA ASP A 124 7.32 -13.18 7.53
C ASP A 124 8.67 -12.44 7.59
N SER A 125 9.77 -13.11 7.25
CA SER A 125 11.09 -12.49 7.24
C SER A 125 11.24 -11.49 6.09
N LEU A 126 10.75 -11.81 4.88
CA LEU A 126 10.73 -10.87 3.75
C LEU A 126 9.99 -9.60 4.10
N VAL A 127 8.82 -9.74 4.72
CA VAL A 127 8.01 -8.64 5.22
C VAL A 127 8.77 -7.78 6.23
N GLU A 128 9.46 -8.41 7.18
CA GLU A 128 10.24 -7.67 8.18
C GLU A 128 11.39 -6.87 7.53
N HIS A 129 12.02 -7.43 6.50
CA HIS A 129 13.00 -6.70 5.72
C HIS A 129 12.36 -5.51 4.98
N GLN A 130 11.15 -5.66 4.42
CA GLN A 130 10.45 -4.52 3.79
C GLN A 130 10.25 -3.33 4.75
N ARG A 131 10.04 -3.59 6.04
CA ARG A 131 9.85 -2.56 7.07
C ARG A 131 11.12 -1.80 7.41
N THR A 132 12.26 -2.48 7.36
CA THR A 132 13.55 -1.97 7.81
C THR A 132 14.37 -1.33 6.71
N LEU A 133 13.99 -1.53 5.44
CA LEU A 133 14.71 -0.98 4.30
C LEU A 133 14.79 0.55 4.37
N PRO A 134 16.01 1.11 4.52
CA PRO A 134 16.22 2.54 4.45
C PRO A 134 16.28 2.96 2.98
N PHE A 135 15.16 2.84 2.26
CA PHE A 135 15.08 3.41 0.93
C PHE A 135 14.96 4.93 1.05
N THR A 136 16.10 5.60 1.04
CA THR A 136 16.14 7.03 0.73
C THR A 136 15.99 7.17 -0.77
N PHE A 137 14.75 7.21 -1.26
CA PHE A 137 14.51 7.59 -2.64
C PHE A 137 14.81 9.08 -2.78
N VAL A 138 16.01 9.39 -3.27
CA VAL A 138 16.36 10.74 -3.72
C VAL A 138 15.59 11.00 -5.01
N ALA A 139 14.32 11.41 -4.88
CA ALA A 139 13.71 12.16 -5.95
C ALA A 139 14.56 13.43 -6.13
N PRO A 140 15.00 13.77 -7.36
CA PRO A 140 15.57 15.09 -7.62
C PRO A 140 14.67 16.13 -6.97
N THR A 141 15.23 16.92 -6.07
CA THR A 141 14.53 18.02 -5.42
C THR A 141 13.92 18.84 -6.56
N TYR A 142 12.59 18.97 -6.57
CA TYR A 142 11.78 19.48 -7.70
C TYR A 142 11.47 18.48 -8.83
N HIS A 143 10.98 17.29 -8.52
CA HIS A 143 9.89 16.76 -9.34
C HIS A 143 8.81 16.24 -8.42
N ILE A 144 7.59 16.72 -8.66
CA ILE A 144 6.35 16.07 -8.26
C ILE A 144 6.60 14.58 -8.48
N VAL A 145 6.56 13.78 -7.41
CA VAL A 145 6.39 12.34 -7.57
C VAL A 145 5.07 12.26 -8.31
N GLU A 146 5.11 12.08 -9.64
CA GLU A 146 3.93 11.66 -10.38
C GLU A 146 3.41 10.48 -9.57
N GLU A 147 2.21 10.63 -9.00
CA GLU A 147 1.52 9.52 -8.39
C GLU A 147 1.50 8.44 -9.47
N THR A 148 2.29 7.38 -9.29
CA THR A 148 2.19 6.22 -10.15
C THR A 148 0.72 5.80 -10.05
N PRO A 149 -0.01 5.71 -11.18
CA PRO A 149 -1.47 5.49 -11.18
C PRO A 149 -1.87 4.09 -10.66
N GLU A 150 -0.90 3.33 -10.17
CA GLU A 150 -1.06 1.94 -9.80
C GLU A 150 -1.49 1.79 -8.34
N PRO A 151 -2.43 0.86 -8.08
CA PRO A 151 -2.90 0.62 -6.74
C PRO A 151 -1.77 0.00 -5.88
N PRO A 152 -1.70 0.36 -4.59
CA PRO A 152 -0.75 -0.23 -3.67
C PRO A 152 -0.91 -1.76 -3.50
N SER A 153 0.21 -2.47 -3.31
CA SER A 153 0.22 -3.91 -2.99
C SER A 153 -0.56 -4.19 -1.71
N LEU A 154 -1.55 -5.10 -1.78
CA LEU A 154 -2.37 -5.48 -0.62
C LEU A 154 -1.55 -6.16 0.48
N LEU A 155 -0.56 -6.99 0.15
CA LEU A 155 0.31 -7.59 1.15
C LEU A 155 1.16 -6.54 1.86
N PHE A 156 1.77 -5.61 1.11
CA PHE A 156 2.53 -4.53 1.73
C PHE A 156 1.64 -3.75 2.68
N LEU A 157 0.45 -3.34 2.21
CA LEU A 157 -0.49 -2.61 3.05
C LEU A 157 -0.97 -3.40 4.26
N PHE A 158 -1.22 -4.69 4.10
CA PHE A 158 -1.55 -5.58 5.20
C PHE A 158 -0.46 -5.57 6.27
N HIS A 159 0.80 -5.77 5.88
CA HIS A 159 1.88 -5.84 6.87
C HIS A 159 2.28 -4.48 7.43
N PHE A 160 2.20 -3.42 6.63
CA PHE A 160 2.37 -2.04 7.06
C PHE A 160 1.34 -1.67 8.13
N LEU A 161 0.05 -1.94 7.88
CA LEU A 161 -1.03 -1.61 8.82
C LEU A 161 -1.16 -2.61 9.98
N ARG A 162 -0.67 -3.84 9.84
CA ARG A 162 -0.58 -4.82 10.94
C ARG A 162 0.51 -4.47 11.95
N ASP A 163 1.55 -3.76 11.50
CA ASP A 163 2.68 -3.38 12.35
C ASP A 163 2.22 -2.57 13.58
N ALA A 164 2.64 -3.00 14.76
CA ALA A 164 2.22 -2.39 16.02
C ALA A 164 2.82 -0.98 16.21
N GLN A 165 4.05 -0.75 15.74
CA GLN A 165 4.69 0.54 15.77
C GLN A 165 4.03 1.51 14.79
N VAL A 166 3.70 1.05 13.57
CA VAL A 166 2.94 1.86 12.61
C VAL A 166 1.59 2.28 13.18
N ARG A 167 0.81 1.34 13.73
CA ARG A 167 -0.49 1.63 14.36
C ARG A 167 -0.36 2.59 15.53
N LYS A 168 0.66 2.39 16.38
CA LYS A 168 0.95 3.29 17.51
C LYS A 168 1.30 4.70 17.02
N SER A 169 2.20 4.83 16.04
CA SER A 169 2.61 6.11 15.47
C SER A 169 1.44 6.81 14.79
N LEU A 170 0.59 6.08 14.07
CA LEU A 170 -0.61 6.63 13.41
C LEU A 170 -1.59 7.20 14.44
N ARG A 171 -1.90 6.42 15.49
CA ARG A 171 -2.77 6.86 16.58
C ARG A 171 -2.22 8.11 17.27
N GLN A 172 -0.94 8.08 17.66
CA GLN A 172 -0.30 9.22 18.33
C GLN A 172 -0.24 10.47 17.44
N ALA A 173 -0.03 10.30 16.14
CA ALA A 173 0.00 11.40 15.20
C ALA A 173 -1.38 12.08 15.09
N ILE A 174 -2.44 11.28 14.95
CA ILE A 174 -3.82 11.75 14.88
C ILE A 174 -4.22 12.44 16.19
N GLU A 175 -3.97 11.83 17.35
CA GLU A 175 -4.27 12.42 18.67
C GLU A 175 -3.55 13.77 18.87
N ALA A 176 -2.29 13.88 18.42
CA ALA A 176 -1.53 15.13 18.48
C ALA A 176 -2.12 16.22 17.57
N ILE A 177 -2.63 15.84 16.39
CA ILE A 177 -3.30 16.77 15.47
C ILE A 177 -4.64 17.24 16.05
N LEU A 178 -5.48 16.31 16.54
CA LEU A 178 -6.79 16.64 17.10
C LEU A 178 -6.69 17.50 18.37
N SER A 179 -5.67 17.27 19.21
CA SER A 179 -5.48 18.06 20.43
C SER A 179 -4.98 19.49 20.14
N ARG A 180 -4.20 19.68 19.07
CA ARG A 180 -3.65 20.98 18.67
C ARG A 180 -3.63 21.08 17.14
N PRO A 181 -4.79 21.31 16.50
CA PRO A 181 -4.86 21.44 15.05
C PRO A 181 -4.22 22.74 14.56
N HIS A 182 -3.77 22.75 13.31
CA HIS A 182 -3.36 23.96 12.63
C HIS A 182 -4.59 24.79 12.25
N ARG A 183 -4.45 26.11 12.44
CA ARG A 183 -5.45 27.13 12.18
C ARG A 183 -4.81 28.18 11.30
N LEU A 184 -5.60 28.69 10.35
CA LEU A 184 -5.25 29.85 9.56
C LEU A 184 -6.16 31.00 9.97
N LEU A 185 -5.60 32.21 10.01
CA LEU A 185 -6.40 33.42 10.15
C LEU A 185 -6.84 33.84 8.74
N THR A 186 -8.14 33.78 8.48
CA THR A 186 -8.76 34.23 7.22
C THR A 186 -9.58 35.49 7.46
N ALA A 187 -9.70 36.34 6.45
CA ALA A 187 -10.57 37.50 6.49
C ALA A 187 -11.88 37.17 5.75
N GLU A 188 -12.99 37.06 6.48
CA GLU A 188 -14.31 37.01 5.85
C GLU A 188 -14.82 38.42 5.59
N GLU A 189 -15.38 38.64 4.40
CA GLU A 189 -15.96 39.91 3.99
C GLU A 189 -17.48 39.88 4.22
N GLU A 190 -17.98 40.75 5.08
CA GLU A 190 -19.41 40.82 5.41
C GLU A 190 -19.93 42.26 5.50
N PHE A 191 -21.23 42.44 5.23
CA PHE A 191 -21.95 43.70 5.47
C PHE A 191 -22.68 43.64 6.81
N VAL A 192 -22.14 44.33 7.81
CA VAL A 192 -22.71 44.38 9.16
C VAL A 192 -23.43 45.69 9.43
N PRO A 193 -24.41 45.73 10.35
CA PRO A 193 -24.96 46.97 10.85
C PRO A 193 -23.86 47.91 11.39
N LEU A 194 -23.98 49.22 11.14
CA LEU A 194 -22.98 50.21 11.58
C LEU A 194 -22.55 50.08 13.07
N PRO A 195 -23.45 49.77 14.04
CA PRO A 195 -23.04 49.59 15.44
C PRO A 195 -22.20 48.33 15.72
N ARG A 196 -22.16 47.38 14.79
CA ARG A 196 -21.41 46.11 14.91
C ARG A 196 -20.06 46.13 14.19
N VAL A 197 -19.67 47.28 13.63
CA VAL A 197 -18.37 47.41 12.95
C VAL A 197 -17.26 47.34 13.99
N HIS A 198 -16.35 46.36 13.85
CA HIS A 198 -15.26 46.15 14.79
C HIS A 198 -14.00 46.95 14.46
N GLN A 199 -13.74 47.16 13.16
CA GLN A 199 -12.55 47.85 12.67
C GLN A 199 -12.93 48.75 11.50
N VAL A 200 -12.42 49.98 11.49
CA VAL A 200 -12.64 50.95 10.40
C VAL A 200 -11.29 51.30 9.79
N ASP A 201 -11.07 50.86 8.56
CA ASP A 201 -9.90 51.19 7.74
C ASP A 201 -10.31 51.96 6.47
N ALA A 202 -9.36 52.23 5.58
CA ALA A 202 -9.62 52.95 4.34
C ALA A 202 -10.62 52.21 3.42
N ASP A 203 -10.58 50.87 3.40
CA ASP A 203 -11.47 50.04 2.59
C ASP A 203 -12.92 50.13 3.11
N VAL A 204 -13.10 50.12 4.44
CA VAL A 204 -14.41 50.31 5.09
C VAL A 204 -14.99 51.68 4.72
N VAL A 205 -14.21 52.75 4.80
CA VAL A 205 -14.66 54.11 4.41
C VAL A 205 -15.02 54.16 2.93
N LEU A 206 -14.18 53.59 2.07
CA LEU A 206 -14.45 53.51 0.64
C LEU A 206 -15.76 52.76 0.38
N SER A 207 -16.00 51.64 1.07
CA SER A 207 -17.22 50.86 0.94
C SER A 207 -18.49 51.66 1.27
N ILE A 208 -18.43 52.54 2.29
CA ILE A 208 -19.56 53.39 2.67
C ILE A 208 -19.88 54.35 1.53
N LEU A 209 -18.85 54.95 0.92
CA LEU A 209 -19.00 55.91 -0.16
C LEU A 209 -19.45 55.27 -1.47
N THR A 210 -19.02 54.04 -1.76
CA THR A 210 -19.37 53.32 -2.98
C THR A 210 -20.72 52.59 -2.90
N ASN A 211 -21.33 52.48 -1.71
CA ASN A 211 -22.61 51.80 -1.50
C ASN A 211 -23.70 52.73 -0.93
N PRO A 212 -24.12 53.79 -1.66
CA PRO A 212 -25.13 54.73 -1.18
C PRO A 212 -26.52 54.11 -1.01
N GLN A 213 -26.79 52.93 -1.61
CA GLN A 213 -28.05 52.20 -1.42
C GLN A 213 -28.30 51.78 0.03
N TYR A 214 -27.27 51.74 0.88
CA TYR A 214 -27.42 51.45 2.30
C TYR A 214 -27.57 52.70 3.16
N TRP A 215 -27.57 53.90 2.58
CA TRP A 215 -27.71 55.14 3.32
C TRP A 215 -29.16 55.36 3.70
N VAL A 216 -29.40 55.57 5.00
CA VAL A 216 -30.71 55.88 5.55
C VAL A 216 -30.67 57.25 6.21
N GLU A 217 -31.77 57.99 6.10
CA GLU A 217 -31.91 59.29 6.78
C GLU A 217 -31.72 59.10 8.29
N TYR A 218 -30.75 59.79 8.86
CA TYR A 218 -30.45 59.72 10.29
C TYR A 218 -31.11 60.88 11.03
N ARG A 219 -32.18 60.58 11.76
CA ARG A 219 -32.97 61.57 12.52
C ARG A 219 -32.47 61.80 13.96
N GLY A 220 -31.38 61.14 14.35
CA GLY A 220 -30.75 61.31 15.66
C GLY A 220 -29.75 62.47 15.69
N ALA A 221 -29.32 62.88 16.88
CA ALA A 221 -28.24 63.85 17.06
C ALA A 221 -26.93 63.15 17.44
N GLY A 222 -25.80 63.67 16.95
CA GLY A 222 -24.46 63.32 17.45
C GLY A 222 -23.68 62.24 16.71
N LEU A 223 -24.20 61.65 15.63
CA LEU A 223 -23.44 60.67 14.85
C LEU A 223 -22.50 61.36 13.83
N ALA A 224 -21.19 61.25 14.05
CA ALA A 224 -20.18 61.93 13.23
C ALA A 224 -20.24 61.54 11.74
N VAL A 225 -20.49 60.27 11.42
CA VAL A 225 -20.62 59.83 10.02
C VAL A 225 -21.82 60.48 9.34
N ALA A 226 -22.94 60.66 10.07
CA ALA A 226 -24.14 61.31 9.53
C ALA A 226 -23.91 62.79 9.23
N GLN A 227 -23.12 63.48 10.06
CA GLN A 227 -22.75 64.87 9.80
C GLN A 227 -21.90 65.01 8.54
N ARG A 228 -21.00 64.05 8.26
CA ARG A 228 -20.15 64.04 7.07
C ARG A 228 -20.88 63.63 5.80
N LEU A 229 -21.93 62.82 5.93
CA LEU A 229 -22.76 62.33 4.81
C LEU A 229 -24.06 63.14 4.63
N GLY A 230 -24.13 64.38 5.12
CA GLY A 230 -25.26 65.28 4.86
C GLY A 230 -26.58 64.86 5.50
N GLY A 231 -26.55 64.23 6.67
CA GLY A 231 -27.74 63.77 7.40
C GLY A 231 -28.08 62.29 7.19
N TYR A 232 -27.27 61.55 6.43
CA TYR A 232 -27.49 60.12 6.16
C TYR A 232 -26.47 59.25 6.89
N ALA A 233 -26.89 58.07 7.37
CA ALA A 233 -25.97 57.08 7.94
C ALA A 233 -26.08 55.75 7.18
N PRO A 234 -24.97 55.03 6.95
CA PRO A 234 -25.06 53.70 6.38
C PRO A 234 -25.73 52.74 7.36
N GLN A 235 -26.80 52.07 6.93
CA GLN A 235 -27.48 51.02 7.68
C GLN A 235 -26.60 49.77 7.80
N LYS A 236 -25.86 49.47 6.74
CA LYS A 236 -24.87 48.38 6.68
C LYS A 236 -23.55 48.89 6.12
N VAL A 237 -22.46 48.36 6.64
CA VAL A 237 -21.10 48.71 6.28
C VAL A 237 -20.33 47.42 6.03
N TRP A 238 -19.52 47.40 4.98
CA TRP A 238 -18.64 46.28 4.71
C TRP A 238 -17.47 46.28 5.69
N GLN A 239 -17.11 45.12 6.20
CA GLN A 239 -15.90 44.92 7.00
C GLN A 239 -15.22 43.60 6.65
N ARG A 240 -13.93 43.51 6.96
CA ARG A 240 -13.17 42.26 7.01
C ARG A 240 -13.04 41.80 8.44
N LEU A 241 -13.58 40.62 8.76
CA LEU A 241 -13.42 40.01 10.08
C LEU A 241 -12.34 38.93 10.02
N ALA A 242 -11.34 39.04 10.89
CA ALA A 242 -10.38 37.95 11.09
C ALA A 242 -11.08 36.78 11.80
N MET A 243 -11.31 35.68 11.08
CA MET A 243 -11.78 34.42 11.61
C MET A 243 -10.66 33.37 11.58
N GLU A 244 -10.63 32.52 12.60
CA GLU A 244 -9.81 31.32 12.56
C GLU A 244 -10.57 30.24 11.78
N THR A 245 -9.89 29.61 10.83
CA THR A 245 -10.39 28.39 10.16
C THR A 245 -9.39 27.25 10.32
N PHE A 246 -9.90 26.05 10.47
CA PHE A 246 -9.18 24.79 10.39
C PHE A 246 -8.98 24.33 8.94
N ASP A 247 -9.58 24.99 7.95
CA ASP A 247 -9.46 24.62 6.55
C ASP A 247 -8.09 25.00 5.96
N THR A 248 -7.06 24.26 6.36
CA THR A 248 -5.67 24.44 5.96
C THR A 248 -5.25 23.33 4.99
N PRO A 249 -4.30 23.57 4.05
CA PRO A 249 -3.79 22.52 3.17
C PRO A 249 -3.30 21.28 3.93
N GLU A 250 -2.73 21.47 5.11
CA GLU A 250 -2.24 20.40 5.99
C GLU A 250 -3.40 19.57 6.56
N ASN A 251 -4.46 20.22 7.07
CA ASN A 251 -5.63 19.50 7.57
C ASN A 251 -6.39 18.79 6.44
N ARG A 252 -6.44 19.39 5.25
CA ARG A 252 -6.98 18.73 4.04
C ARG A 252 -6.19 17.47 3.69
N PHE A 253 -4.85 17.52 3.77
CA PHE A 253 -4.00 16.33 3.60
C PHE A 253 -4.29 15.26 4.65
N VAL A 254 -4.39 15.63 5.93
CA VAL A 254 -4.72 14.69 7.02
C VAL A 254 -6.05 13.99 6.74
N LYS A 255 -7.10 14.77 6.43
CA LYS A 255 -8.44 14.26 6.08
C LYS A 255 -8.39 13.30 4.88
N TRP A 256 -7.71 13.71 3.81
CA TRP A 256 -7.52 12.88 2.62
C TRP A 256 -6.81 11.57 2.93
N PHE A 257 -5.70 11.60 3.68
CA PHE A 257 -4.90 10.42 3.95
C PHE A 257 -5.64 9.42 4.85
N MET A 258 -6.36 9.91 5.87
CA MET A 258 -7.22 9.05 6.69
C MET A 258 -8.31 8.37 5.86
N ARG A 259 -8.92 9.09 4.91
CA ARG A 259 -9.90 8.51 3.99
C ARG A 259 -9.28 7.45 3.07
N ASP A 260 -8.09 7.70 2.53
CA ASP A 260 -7.37 6.73 1.69
C ASP A 260 -7.08 5.45 2.49
N LEU A 261 -6.55 5.58 3.71
CA LEU A 261 -6.31 4.45 4.61
C LEU A 261 -7.59 3.68 4.95
N LEU A 262 -8.70 4.36 5.24
CA LEU A 262 -10.01 3.73 5.47
C LEU A 262 -10.48 2.92 4.24
N GLY A 263 -10.25 3.44 3.04
CA GLY A 263 -10.52 2.74 1.78
C GLY A 263 -9.70 1.45 1.67
N TRP A 264 -8.40 1.51 1.99
CA TRP A 264 -7.52 0.33 1.95
C TRP A 264 -7.83 -0.69 3.03
N VAL A 265 -8.13 -0.27 4.26
CA VAL A 265 -8.58 -1.18 5.33
C VAL A 265 -9.83 -1.94 4.91
N LYS A 266 -10.79 -1.28 4.25
CA LYS A 266 -11.98 -1.96 3.71
C LYS A 266 -11.62 -2.99 2.63
N LYS A 267 -10.72 -2.64 1.69
CA LYS A 267 -10.25 -3.56 0.64
C LYS A 267 -9.48 -4.75 1.20
N LEU A 268 -8.60 -4.53 2.17
CA LEU A 268 -7.82 -5.58 2.83
C LEU A 268 -8.70 -6.60 3.53
N ARG A 269 -9.75 -6.15 4.23
CA ARG A 269 -10.71 -7.07 4.88
C ARG A 269 -11.53 -7.90 3.88
N ALA A 270 -11.62 -7.47 2.62
CA ALA A 270 -12.25 -8.21 1.53
C ALA A 270 -11.24 -9.06 0.72
N TRP A 271 -9.95 -9.02 1.05
CA TRP A 271 -8.92 -9.78 0.36
C TRP A 271 -9.01 -11.27 0.73
N LYS A 272 -9.03 -12.14 -0.28
CA LYS A 272 -9.22 -13.59 -0.08
C LYS A 272 -8.20 -14.25 0.84
N GLN A 273 -6.96 -13.74 0.85
CA GLN A 273 -5.86 -14.26 1.66
C GLN A 273 -5.76 -13.55 3.02
N PHE A 274 -6.74 -12.72 3.39
CA PHE A 274 -6.71 -11.98 4.65
C PHE A 274 -6.72 -12.95 5.84
N PRO A 275 -5.67 -12.95 6.70
CA PRO A 275 -5.59 -13.89 7.81
C PRO A 275 -6.65 -13.60 8.87
N GLU A 276 -7.40 -14.63 9.28
CA GLU A 276 -8.43 -14.51 10.32
C GLU A 276 -7.85 -13.99 11.64
N SER A 277 -6.62 -14.41 11.98
CA SER A 277 -5.89 -13.93 13.17
C SER A 277 -5.63 -12.42 13.20
N ALA A 278 -5.75 -11.73 12.06
CA ALA A 278 -5.57 -10.29 11.96
C ALA A 278 -6.89 -9.51 12.00
N HIS A 279 -8.04 -10.19 12.02
CA HIS A 279 -9.35 -9.55 11.89
C HIS A 279 -9.61 -8.48 12.96
N ASP A 280 -9.47 -8.84 14.23
CA ASP A 280 -9.76 -7.95 15.36
C ASP A 280 -8.88 -6.69 15.33
N GLY A 281 -7.59 -6.86 15.04
CA GLY A 281 -6.65 -5.74 14.96
C GLY A 281 -6.98 -4.75 13.85
N PHE A 282 -7.55 -5.21 12.73
CA PHE A 282 -8.00 -4.35 11.64
C PHE A 282 -9.39 -3.76 11.89
N VAL A 283 -10.26 -4.43 12.65
CA VAL A 283 -11.52 -3.86 13.13
C VAL A 283 -11.24 -2.70 14.08
N GLU A 284 -10.31 -2.86 15.01
CA GLU A 284 -9.88 -1.80 15.93
C GLU A 284 -9.28 -0.62 15.17
N LEU A 285 -8.34 -0.87 14.25
CA LEU A 285 -7.74 0.17 13.42
C LEU A 285 -8.80 0.94 12.62
N LYS A 286 -9.76 0.23 12.02
CA LYS A 286 -10.87 0.85 11.30
C LYS A 286 -11.68 1.76 12.23
N GLY A 287 -12.04 1.29 13.41
CA GLY A 287 -12.81 2.06 14.39
C GLY A 287 -12.08 3.33 14.84
N GLN A 288 -10.77 3.23 15.09
CA GLN A 288 -9.93 4.39 15.46
C GLN A 288 -9.88 5.44 14.33
N LEU A 289 -9.69 4.99 13.09
CA LEU A 289 -9.67 5.87 11.93
C LEU A 289 -11.05 6.50 11.65
N GLU A 290 -12.14 5.74 11.77
CA GLU A 290 -13.50 6.25 11.59
C GLU A 290 -13.84 7.29 12.65
N MET A 291 -13.50 7.03 13.91
CA MET A 291 -13.71 7.97 15.01
C MET A 291 -12.96 9.28 14.79
N ALA A 292 -11.69 9.22 14.38
CA ALA A 292 -10.90 10.42 14.09
C ALA A 292 -11.37 11.17 12.83
N PHE A 293 -11.81 10.45 11.81
CA PHE A 293 -12.30 11.05 10.56
C PHE A 293 -13.63 11.81 10.76
N HIS A 294 -14.44 11.41 11.75
CA HIS A 294 -15.69 12.06 12.14
C HIS A 294 -15.53 13.09 13.26
N ASP A 295 -14.31 13.52 13.58
CA ASP A 295 -14.09 14.60 14.53
C ASP A 295 -14.62 15.94 13.96
N PRO A 296 -15.30 16.80 14.78
CA PRO A 296 -15.85 18.07 14.34
C PRO A 296 -14.83 19.01 13.67
N LEU A 297 -13.55 18.85 13.96
CA LEU A 297 -12.46 19.53 13.24
C LEU A 297 -12.64 19.43 11.72
N PHE A 298 -13.00 18.25 11.22
CA PHE A 298 -13.02 17.97 9.79
C PHE A 298 -14.33 18.36 9.10
N ASP A 299 -15.32 18.89 9.83
CA ASP A 299 -16.60 19.32 9.25
C ASP A 299 -16.41 20.52 8.31
N GLU A 300 -15.55 21.47 8.67
CA GLU A 300 -15.23 22.64 7.84
C GLU A 300 -14.00 22.45 6.93
N VAL A 301 -13.22 21.37 7.14
CA VAL A 301 -12.03 21.08 6.32
C VAL A 301 -12.46 20.58 4.94
N GLY A 302 -12.01 21.27 3.89
CA GLY A 302 -12.34 20.94 2.51
C GLY A 302 -11.61 19.71 1.98
N GLU A 303 -11.80 19.45 0.69
CA GLU A 303 -11.06 18.42 -0.05
C GLU A 303 -9.63 18.86 -0.36
N MET A 304 -8.70 17.91 -0.33
CA MET A 304 -7.32 18.14 -0.77
C MET A 304 -7.29 18.32 -2.29
N VAL A 305 -6.93 19.51 -2.74
CA VAL A 305 -6.79 19.85 -4.17
C VAL A 305 -5.35 19.64 -4.65
N TYR A 306 -4.38 19.85 -3.76
CA TYR A 306 -2.96 19.64 -4.01
C TYR A 306 -2.26 19.17 -2.73
N PHE A 307 -1.13 18.47 -2.87
CA PHE A 307 -0.32 18.06 -1.73
C PHE A 307 0.64 19.20 -1.30
N PRO A 308 0.57 19.70 -0.04
CA PRO A 308 1.36 20.84 0.41
C PRO A 308 2.80 20.44 0.79
N ALA A 309 3.58 20.00 -0.20
CA ALA A 309 4.91 19.41 -0.01
C ALA A 309 5.91 20.32 0.74
N THR A 310 5.77 21.64 0.62
CA THR A 310 6.67 22.65 1.20
C THR A 310 6.20 23.22 2.55
N SER A 311 5.05 22.75 3.06
CA SER A 311 4.49 23.24 4.31
C SER A 311 5.43 23.00 5.50
N GLN A 312 5.79 24.09 6.20
CA GLN A 312 6.58 24.00 7.42
C GLN A 312 5.81 23.33 8.57
N VAL A 313 4.48 23.47 8.57
CA VAL A 313 3.62 22.80 9.54
C VAL A 313 3.69 21.29 9.30
N LEU A 314 3.51 20.84 8.06
CA LEU A 314 3.57 19.43 7.70
C LEU A 314 4.95 18.81 7.94
N LEU A 315 6.02 19.58 7.71
CA LEU A 315 7.40 19.11 7.86
C LEU A 315 7.92 19.10 9.30
N LYS A 316 7.43 19.99 10.18
CA LYS A 316 8.05 20.22 11.50
C LYS A 316 7.10 20.05 12.69
N ARG A 317 5.80 20.31 12.54
CA ARG A 317 4.86 20.29 13.67
C ARG A 317 4.62 18.86 14.13
N SER A 318 4.60 18.65 15.46
CA SER A 318 4.26 17.36 16.05
C SER A 318 2.85 16.93 15.62
N GLY A 319 2.65 15.64 15.42
CA GLY A 319 1.47 15.06 14.80
C GLY A 319 1.59 15.03 13.29
N TYR A 320 1.68 16.20 12.66
CA TYR A 320 1.77 16.34 11.20
C TYR A 320 3.03 15.71 10.62
N ARG A 321 4.19 15.95 11.23
CA ARG A 321 5.46 15.37 10.77
C ARG A 321 5.43 13.84 10.81
N GLN A 322 4.93 13.26 11.90
CA GLN A 322 4.80 11.81 12.05
C GLN A 322 3.82 11.24 11.03
N LEU A 323 2.69 11.91 10.79
CA LEU A 323 1.74 11.47 9.77
C LEU A 323 2.33 11.55 8.35
N LEU A 324 3.12 12.59 8.05
CA LEU A 324 3.85 12.70 6.80
C LEU A 324 4.89 11.59 6.62
N GLU A 325 5.62 11.23 7.67
CA GLU A 325 6.58 10.12 7.65
C GLU A 325 5.88 8.78 7.35
N LEU A 326 4.73 8.54 7.98
CA LEU A 326 3.89 7.37 7.69
C LEU A 326 3.36 7.39 6.25
N TYR A 327 2.94 8.54 5.76
CA TYR A 327 2.51 8.70 4.36
C TYR A 327 3.63 8.36 3.38
N ARG A 328 4.86 8.82 3.64
CA ARG A 328 6.03 8.48 2.80
C ARG A 328 6.33 6.99 2.79
N GLN A 329 6.24 6.32 3.94
CA GLN A 329 6.37 4.86 4.01
C GLN A 329 5.24 4.15 3.25
N TYR A 330 4.02 4.65 3.41
CA TYR A 330 2.87 4.18 2.66
C TYR A 330 3.04 4.32 1.15
N LEU A 331 3.68 5.38 0.64
CA LEU A 331 3.95 5.52 -0.79
C LEU A 331 4.87 4.42 -1.35
N ASN A 332 5.67 3.73 -0.53
CA ASN A 332 6.43 2.56 -0.98
C ASN A 332 5.53 1.42 -1.45
N SER A 333 4.30 1.33 -0.91
CA SER A 333 3.30 0.36 -1.36
C SER A 333 2.84 0.58 -2.80
N LYS A 334 2.94 1.83 -3.30
CA LYS A 334 2.41 2.29 -4.60
C LYS A 334 3.43 2.27 -5.74
N ARG A 335 4.63 1.71 -5.54
CA ARG A 335 5.70 1.74 -6.55
C ARG A 335 5.90 0.40 -7.28
N PRO A 336 6.15 0.40 -8.60
CA PRO A 336 5.54 -0.58 -9.52
C PRO A 336 6.18 -1.96 -9.67
N ALA A 337 7.52 -2.10 -9.59
CA ALA A 337 8.18 -3.30 -10.11
C ALA A 337 8.57 -4.28 -8.98
N PHE A 338 9.52 -3.90 -8.15
CA PHE A 338 10.13 -4.78 -7.15
C PHE A 338 9.12 -5.40 -6.15
N PHE A 339 8.14 -4.62 -5.67
CA PHE A 339 7.14 -5.11 -4.71
C PHE A 339 5.97 -5.84 -5.38
N ARG A 340 5.71 -5.58 -6.66
CA ARG A 340 4.71 -6.32 -7.43
C ARG A 340 5.22 -7.73 -7.70
N ASP A 341 6.46 -7.87 -8.17
CA ASP A 341 7.07 -9.17 -8.42
C ASP A 341 7.11 -10.01 -7.14
N LEU A 342 7.37 -9.37 -5.99
CA LEU A 342 7.32 -10.03 -4.68
C LEU A 342 5.88 -10.39 -4.26
N GLN A 343 4.89 -9.52 -4.50
CA GLN A 343 3.48 -9.85 -4.25
C GLN A 343 3.02 -11.02 -5.14
N GLU A 344 3.35 -10.97 -6.42
CA GLU A 344 3.02 -12.01 -7.40
C GLU A 344 3.67 -13.34 -6.98
N ALA A 345 4.93 -13.31 -6.57
CA ALA A 345 5.61 -14.49 -6.04
C ALA A 345 4.95 -15.05 -4.77
N ILE A 346 4.39 -14.20 -3.89
CA ILE A 346 3.64 -14.66 -2.70
C ILE A 346 2.28 -15.24 -3.12
N ASP A 347 1.56 -14.57 -4.01
CA ASP A 347 0.25 -15.00 -4.51
C ASP A 347 0.33 -16.31 -5.28
N SER A 348 1.41 -16.50 -6.05
CA SER A 348 1.69 -17.73 -6.80
C SER A 348 2.47 -18.76 -6.00
N ARG A 349 2.76 -18.50 -4.71
CA ARG A 349 3.66 -19.30 -3.87
C ARG A 349 4.94 -19.72 -4.61
N ASP A 350 5.57 -18.82 -5.34
CA ASP A 350 6.86 -19.04 -5.97
C ASP A 350 7.99 -18.94 -4.93
N VAL A 351 8.18 -20.03 -4.18
CA VAL A 351 9.11 -20.12 -3.07
C VAL A 351 10.55 -19.86 -3.51
N ALA A 352 10.90 -20.18 -4.75
CA ALA A 352 12.23 -19.93 -5.29
C ALA A 352 12.49 -18.42 -5.39
N THR A 353 11.59 -17.68 -6.05
CA THR A 353 11.66 -16.22 -6.15
C THR A 353 11.65 -15.57 -4.76
N LEU A 354 10.80 -16.03 -3.84
CA LEU A 354 10.79 -15.52 -2.46
C LEU A 354 12.11 -15.74 -1.74
N TYR A 355 12.73 -16.90 -1.92
CA TYR A 355 14.02 -17.20 -1.31
C TYR A 355 15.14 -16.31 -1.86
N GLU A 356 15.14 -16.01 -3.16
CA GLU A 356 16.08 -15.07 -3.76
C GLU A 356 15.94 -13.67 -3.18
N TYR A 357 14.71 -13.14 -3.07
CA TYR A 357 14.46 -11.87 -2.38
C TYR A 357 14.95 -11.89 -0.93
N TRP A 358 14.77 -13.01 -0.23
CA TRP A 358 15.18 -13.13 1.16
C TRP A 358 16.70 -13.11 1.29
N CYS A 359 17.40 -13.86 0.43
CA CYS A 359 18.86 -13.84 0.37
C CYS A 359 19.39 -12.45 0.06
N PHE A 360 18.74 -11.73 -0.87
CA PHE A 360 19.10 -10.35 -1.19
C PHE A 360 19.01 -9.46 0.06
N PHE A 361 17.88 -9.48 0.77
CA PHE A 361 17.69 -8.64 1.95
C PHE A 361 18.59 -9.02 3.12
N GLU A 362 18.80 -10.30 3.37
CA GLU A 362 19.72 -10.76 4.42
C GLU A 362 21.17 -10.36 4.10
N LEU A 363 21.56 -10.37 2.82
CA LEU A 363 22.86 -9.89 2.38
C LEU A 363 23.00 -8.39 2.60
N VAL A 364 22.01 -7.59 2.21
CA VAL A 364 21.95 -6.15 2.51
C VAL A 364 22.13 -5.90 4.01
N ARG A 365 21.31 -6.56 4.85
CA ARG A 365 21.34 -6.39 6.31
C ARG A 365 22.72 -6.69 6.90
N ARG A 366 23.38 -7.75 6.42
CA ARG A 366 24.75 -8.11 6.85
C ARG A 366 25.78 -7.09 6.38
N LEU A 367 25.66 -6.60 5.15
CA LEU A 367 26.55 -5.55 4.64
C LEU A 367 26.38 -4.24 5.42
N GLU A 368 25.16 -3.85 5.79
CA GLU A 368 24.90 -2.68 6.61
C GLU A 368 25.55 -2.77 8.00
N ALA A 369 25.46 -3.94 8.63
CA ALA A 369 26.09 -4.19 9.92
C ALA A 369 27.62 -4.05 9.86
N MET A 370 28.24 -4.30 8.71
CA MET A 370 29.68 -4.22 8.51
C MET A 370 30.17 -2.86 8.01
N LEU A 371 29.38 -2.17 7.17
CA LEU A 371 29.81 -0.99 6.42
C LEU A 371 29.11 0.31 6.86
N GLY A 372 28.14 0.23 7.78
CA GLY A 372 27.24 1.33 8.12
C GLY A 372 25.98 1.34 7.25
N LYS A 373 25.02 2.23 7.54
CA LYS A 373 23.73 2.30 6.82
C LYS A 373 23.95 2.35 5.31
N ALA A 374 23.37 1.40 4.59
CA ALA A 374 23.47 1.37 3.14
C ALA A 374 22.40 2.31 2.58
N GLU A 375 22.81 3.28 1.75
CA GLU A 375 21.87 3.98 0.89
C GLU A 375 21.62 3.11 -0.34
N LEU A 376 20.57 2.30 -0.30
CA LEU A 376 20.13 1.51 -1.45
C LEU A 376 19.41 2.43 -2.44
N GLN A 377 20.04 2.66 -3.58
CA GLN A 377 19.39 3.31 -4.72
C GLN A 377 18.82 2.23 -5.64
N LEU A 378 17.49 2.11 -5.66
CA LEU A 378 16.78 1.28 -6.65
C LEU A 378 16.54 2.13 -7.89
N GLU A 379 17.31 1.89 -8.95
CA GLU A 379 16.98 2.38 -10.30
C GLU A 379 15.99 1.40 -10.94
N VAL A 380 14.73 1.81 -11.08
CA VAL A 380 13.74 1.08 -11.89
C VAL A 380 13.87 1.57 -13.31
N ARG A 381 14.36 0.73 -14.23
CA ARG A 381 14.29 0.96 -15.68
C ARG A 381 13.29 -0.02 -16.28
N GLU A 382 12.71 0.32 -17.43
CA GLU A 382 11.53 -0.34 -18.05
C GLU A 382 11.63 -1.86 -18.31
N ALA A 383 12.79 -2.49 -18.10
CA ALA A 383 12.96 -3.93 -18.10
C ALA A 383 13.45 -4.34 -16.71
N GLY A 384 12.65 -5.13 -15.98
CA GLY A 384 12.83 -5.55 -14.57
C GLY A 384 14.11 -6.29 -14.17
N ASP A 385 15.27 -5.91 -14.71
CA ASP A 385 16.58 -6.41 -14.31
C ASP A 385 17.20 -5.49 -13.24
N LEU A 386 17.46 -6.06 -12.06
CA LEU A 386 18.24 -5.42 -10.99
C LEU A 386 19.74 -5.48 -11.32
N LYS A 387 20.36 -4.32 -11.62
CA LYS A 387 21.82 -4.18 -11.67
C LYS A 387 22.33 -3.16 -10.65
N TRP A 388 23.41 -3.51 -9.96
CA TRP A 388 24.05 -2.72 -8.90
C TRP A 388 25.29 -1.98 -9.43
N GLY A 389 25.42 -0.70 -9.09
CA GLY A 389 26.60 0.12 -9.44
C GLY A 389 27.06 1.00 -8.27
N ARG A 390 28.38 1.15 -8.10
CA ARG A 390 28.99 1.98 -7.07
C ARG A 390 29.28 3.37 -7.64
N LYS A 391 28.86 4.44 -6.95
CA LYS A 391 29.25 5.80 -7.31
C LYS A 391 30.65 6.08 -6.76
N ASN A 392 31.64 6.19 -7.63
CA ASN A 392 32.94 6.74 -7.24
C ASN A 392 32.72 8.20 -6.83
N GLY A 393 33.10 8.53 -5.59
CA GLY A 393 33.13 9.91 -5.11
C GLY A 393 34.03 10.74 -6.03
N ARG A 394 33.52 11.89 -6.47
CA ARG A 394 34.37 12.95 -7.04
C ARG A 394 34.96 13.73 -5.86
N GLU A 395 36.27 13.92 -5.92
CA GLU A 395 37.00 14.98 -5.21
C GLU A 395 36.44 16.37 -5.52
#